data_AF-I3TCI4-F1
#
_entry.id   AF-I3TCI4-F1
#
_cell.length_a   1.000
_cell.length_b   1.000
_cell.length_c   1.000
_cell.angle_alpha   90.00
_cell.angle_beta   90.00
_cell.angle_gamma   90.00
#
_symmetry.space_group_name_H-M   'P 1'
#
loop_
_entity.id
_entity.type
_entity.pdbx_description
1 polymer ?
#
loop_
_entity_poly.entity_id
_entity_poly.type
_entity_poly.pdbx_seq_one_letter_code
_entity_poly.pdbx_strand_id
1 'polypeptide(L)'
;MYGYVNDALGLSQLGLDEEVSKKIVLEVLDFVTQGLSSKPDVDTVLRRIKRFKPQVDELVSAKMLELIKRPTREQLEYIVYSGGRAAVAEVSRLYKLAKEYGREDLIATLQYLWTKYGIRSPVQCPKCGFNSVMPDYSCLVCGAVVTEKYVRDALDFTNKLNSFVKTASVGELRLAVERGYVLVGEDGVYHPLYRPSKPSVLFQVYLKSDEVALIVEEIEGRSQPI
;
A
#
# COMPACT_ATOMS: atom_id res chain seq x y z
N MET A 1 3.53 -26.52 -28.02
CA MET A 1 2.77 -25.47 -27.30
C MET A 1 3.63 -24.78 -26.25
N TYR A 2 4.27 -25.51 -25.32
CA TYR A 2 5.13 -24.95 -24.27
C TYR A 2 6.17 -23.93 -24.78
N GLY A 3 7.04 -24.31 -25.74
CA GLY A 3 8.09 -23.41 -26.26
C GLY A 3 7.55 -22.09 -26.80
N TYR A 4 6.49 -22.14 -27.63
CA TYR A 4 5.84 -20.93 -28.17
C TYR A 4 5.29 -20.00 -27.09
N VAL A 5 4.72 -20.56 -26.02
CA VAL A 5 4.18 -19.76 -24.90
C VAL A 5 5.32 -19.20 -24.06
N ASN A 6 6.35 -20.01 -23.77
CA ASN A 6 7.54 -19.57 -23.05
C ASN A 6 8.21 -18.36 -23.73
N ASP A 7 8.34 -18.41 -25.05
CA ASP A 7 8.90 -17.31 -25.85
C ASP A 7 7.96 -16.10 -25.90
N ALA A 8 6.66 -16.30 -26.06
CA ALA A 8 5.67 -15.22 -26.07
C ALA A 8 5.59 -14.46 -24.74
N LEU A 9 5.91 -15.13 -23.63
CA LEU A 9 6.01 -14.54 -22.30
C LEU A 9 7.37 -13.89 -22.04
N GLY A 10 8.36 -14.11 -22.91
CA GLY A 10 9.73 -13.61 -22.73
C GLY A 10 10.49 -14.29 -21.59
N LEU A 11 10.03 -15.44 -21.08
CA LEU A 11 10.64 -16.12 -19.92
C LEU A 11 12.06 -16.60 -20.20
N SER A 12 12.37 -16.92 -21.46
CA SER A 12 13.72 -17.30 -21.90
C SER A 12 14.77 -16.21 -21.63
N GLN A 13 14.36 -14.94 -21.60
CA GLN A 13 15.25 -13.81 -21.29
C GLN A 13 15.46 -13.62 -19.78
N LEU A 14 14.60 -14.22 -18.93
CA LEU A 14 14.65 -14.08 -17.48
C LEU A 14 15.56 -15.11 -16.80
N GLY A 15 16.16 -16.03 -17.57
CA GLY A 15 17.09 -17.03 -17.04
C GLY A 15 16.47 -17.93 -15.97
N LEU A 16 15.19 -18.28 -16.13
CA LEU A 16 14.45 -19.11 -15.19
C LEU A 16 14.83 -20.59 -15.33
N ASP A 17 14.88 -21.30 -14.21
CA ASP A 17 15.01 -22.76 -14.21
C ASP A 17 13.86 -23.40 -15.01
N GLU A 18 14.13 -24.51 -15.70
CA GLU A 18 13.16 -25.16 -16.58
C GLU A 18 11.87 -25.56 -15.82
N GLU A 19 12.02 -26.07 -14.59
CA GLU A 19 10.89 -26.44 -13.73
C GLU A 19 10.04 -25.23 -13.32
N VAL A 20 10.67 -24.09 -13.03
CA VAL A 20 9.96 -22.84 -12.69
C VAL A 20 9.22 -22.32 -13.92
N SER A 21 9.89 -22.31 -15.07
CA SER A 21 9.31 -21.88 -16.34
C SER A 21 8.11 -22.74 -16.73
N LYS A 22 8.20 -24.07 -16.57
CA LYS A 22 7.08 -25.01 -16.78
C LYS A 22 5.88 -24.67 -15.93
N LYS A 23 6.07 -24.46 -14.62
CA LYS A 23 4.97 -24.10 -13.70
C LYS A 23 4.30 -22.80 -14.09
N ILE A 24 5.07 -21.76 -14.41
CA ILE A 24 4.53 -20.46 -14.85
C ILE A 24 3.73 -20.62 -16.15
N VAL A 25 4.25 -21.33 -17.14
CA VAL A 25 3.56 -21.52 -18.42
C VAL A 25 2.25 -22.28 -18.25
N LEU A 26 2.21 -23.31 -17.39
CA LEU A 26 0.96 -24.04 -17.11
C LEU A 26 -0.11 -23.14 -16.50
N GLU A 27 0.25 -22.32 -15.52
CA GLU A 27 -0.68 -21.36 -14.89
C GLU A 27 -1.20 -20.32 -15.89
N VAL A 28 -0.32 -19.82 -16.78
CA VAL A 28 -0.74 -18.91 -17.85
C VAL A 28 -1.67 -19.60 -18.84
N LEU A 29 -1.36 -20.85 -19.23
CA LEU A 29 -2.21 -21.63 -20.11
C LEU A 29 -3.59 -21.84 -19.50
N ASP A 30 -3.65 -22.23 -18.23
CA ASP A 30 -4.92 -22.41 -17.52
C ASP A 30 -5.70 -21.10 -17.52
N PHE A 31 -5.07 -19.97 -17.17
CA PHE A 31 -5.70 -18.66 -17.19
C PHE A 31 -6.25 -18.26 -18.57
N VAL A 32 -5.44 -18.36 -19.63
CA VAL A 32 -5.86 -17.90 -20.97
C VAL A 32 -6.81 -18.87 -21.66
N THR A 33 -6.86 -20.13 -21.24
CA THR A 33 -7.80 -21.13 -21.79
C THR A 33 -9.12 -21.22 -21.04
N GLN A 34 -9.26 -20.54 -19.89
CA GLN A 34 -10.54 -20.44 -19.18
C GLN A 34 -11.69 -20.00 -20.10
N GLY A 35 -12.80 -20.74 -19.98
CA GLY A 35 -14.04 -20.51 -20.72
C GLY A 35 -14.05 -21.01 -22.17
N LEU A 36 -13.03 -21.74 -22.62
CA LEU A 36 -13.04 -22.40 -23.92
C LEU A 36 -13.71 -23.78 -23.83
N SER A 37 -14.59 -24.06 -24.78
CA SER A 37 -15.31 -25.34 -24.89
C SER A 37 -14.48 -26.45 -25.57
N SER A 38 -13.36 -26.10 -26.19
CA SER A 38 -12.47 -27.04 -26.88
C SER A 38 -11.01 -26.64 -26.69
N LYS A 39 -10.10 -27.59 -26.94
CA LYS A 39 -8.65 -27.36 -26.83
C LYS A 39 -8.21 -26.32 -27.88
N PRO A 40 -7.70 -25.15 -27.46
CA PRO A 40 -7.28 -24.13 -28.43
C PRO A 40 -6.02 -24.52 -29.18
N ASP A 41 -5.89 -24.00 -30.40
CA ASP A 41 -4.64 -23.99 -31.13
C ASP A 41 -3.64 -22.97 -30.56
N VAL A 42 -2.39 -23.05 -31.01
CA VAL A 42 -1.31 -22.18 -30.54
C VAL A 42 -1.61 -20.71 -30.83
N ASP A 43 -2.12 -20.38 -32.02
CA ASP A 43 -2.41 -18.99 -32.42
C ASP A 43 -3.50 -18.35 -31.56
N THR A 44 -4.51 -19.13 -31.16
CA THR A 44 -5.56 -18.69 -30.24
C THR A 44 -5.00 -18.41 -28.85
N VAL A 45 -4.14 -19.29 -28.33
CA VAL A 45 -3.43 -19.06 -27.06
C VAL A 45 -2.61 -17.77 -27.13
N LEU A 46 -1.79 -17.60 -28.16
CA LEU A 46 -0.92 -16.44 -28.34
C LEU A 46 -1.71 -15.12 -28.44
N ARG A 47 -2.82 -15.12 -29.19
CA ARG A 47 -3.73 -13.95 -29.27
C ARG A 47 -4.33 -13.61 -27.92
N ARG A 48 -4.72 -14.61 -27.12
CA ARG A 48 -5.29 -14.38 -25.78
C ARG A 48 -4.23 -13.88 -24.80
N ILE A 49 -3.00 -14.41 -24.83
CA ILE A 49 -1.87 -13.86 -24.05
C ILE A 49 -1.68 -12.37 -24.37
N LYS A 50 -1.64 -12.00 -25.65
CA LYS A 50 -1.50 -10.60 -26.06
C LYS A 50 -2.68 -9.74 -25.60
N ARG A 51 -3.92 -10.26 -25.71
CA ARG A 51 -5.15 -9.55 -25.29
C ARG A 51 -5.19 -9.29 -23.78
N PHE A 52 -4.71 -10.24 -22.98
CA PHE A 52 -4.71 -10.18 -21.52
C PHE A 52 -3.30 -9.93 -20.96
N LYS A 53 -2.43 -9.25 -21.72
CA LYS A 53 -1.02 -9.06 -21.36
C LYS A 53 -0.83 -8.51 -19.94
N PRO A 54 -1.56 -7.47 -19.47
CA PRO A 54 -1.39 -6.98 -18.10
C PRO A 54 -1.70 -8.02 -17.03
N GLN A 55 -2.78 -8.80 -17.18
CA GLN A 55 -3.16 -9.84 -16.22
C GLN A 55 -2.20 -11.03 -16.26
N VAL A 56 -1.73 -11.40 -17.46
CA VAL A 56 -0.73 -12.44 -17.64
C VAL A 56 0.59 -12.03 -16.99
N ASP A 57 1.02 -10.79 -17.18
CA ASP A 57 2.25 -10.24 -16.61
C ASP A 57 2.23 -10.21 -15.08
N GLU A 58 1.09 -9.82 -14.52
CA GLU A 58 0.84 -9.83 -13.08
C GLU A 58 0.83 -11.27 -12.54
N LEU A 59 0.22 -12.22 -13.25
CA LEU A 59 0.23 -13.64 -12.91
C LEU A 59 1.64 -14.24 -12.95
N VAL A 60 2.41 -13.96 -14.01
CA VAL A 60 3.80 -14.41 -14.14
C VAL A 60 4.62 -13.87 -12.97
N SER A 61 4.48 -12.57 -12.66
CA SER A 61 5.19 -11.94 -11.54
C SER A 61 4.81 -12.54 -10.20
N ALA A 62 3.53 -12.82 -9.97
CA ALA A 62 3.05 -13.49 -8.76
C ALA A 62 3.67 -14.88 -8.61
N LYS A 63 3.71 -15.67 -9.69
CA LYS A 63 4.32 -17.01 -9.68
C LYS A 63 5.83 -16.96 -9.51
N MET A 64 6.51 -15.97 -10.09
CA MET A 64 7.93 -15.74 -9.82
C MET A 64 8.18 -15.41 -8.35
N LEU A 65 7.36 -14.56 -7.73
CA LEU A 65 7.47 -14.22 -6.30
C LEU A 65 7.25 -15.44 -5.39
N GLU A 66 6.34 -16.33 -5.76
CA GLU A 66 6.04 -17.58 -5.05
C GLU A 66 7.20 -18.59 -5.15
N LEU A 67 7.73 -18.80 -6.36
CA LEU A 67 8.69 -19.87 -6.64
C LEU A 67 10.14 -19.47 -6.43
N ILE A 68 10.48 -18.19 -6.61
CA ILE A 68 11.85 -17.70 -6.60
C ILE A 68 12.08 -16.90 -5.32
N LYS A 69 12.87 -17.45 -4.38
CA LYS A 69 13.17 -16.77 -3.10
C LYS A 69 14.04 -15.54 -3.27
N ARG A 70 14.98 -15.56 -4.21
CA ARG A 70 15.92 -14.47 -4.45
C ARG A 70 16.05 -14.21 -5.96
N PRO A 71 15.15 -13.37 -6.53
CA PRO A 71 15.21 -13.02 -7.94
C PRO A 71 16.55 -12.38 -8.32
N THR A 72 17.03 -12.61 -9.54
CA THR A 72 18.14 -11.84 -10.12
C THR A 72 17.75 -10.37 -10.32
N ARG A 73 18.68 -9.53 -10.78
CA ARG A 73 18.38 -8.11 -11.05
C ARG A 73 17.34 -7.95 -12.15
N GLU A 74 17.46 -8.74 -13.21
CA GLU A 74 16.56 -8.75 -14.37
C GLU A 74 15.17 -9.27 -13.99
N GLN A 75 15.13 -10.33 -13.18
CA GLN A 75 13.87 -10.88 -12.66
C GLN A 75 13.18 -9.91 -11.71
N LEU A 76 13.93 -9.23 -10.85
CA LEU A 76 13.40 -8.22 -9.95
C LEU A 76 12.81 -7.05 -10.74
N GLU A 77 13.52 -6.58 -11.75
CA GLU A 77 13.07 -5.52 -12.65
C GLU A 77 11.75 -5.89 -13.35
N TYR A 78 11.68 -7.11 -13.90
CA TYR A 78 10.44 -7.64 -14.46
C TYR A 78 9.30 -7.64 -13.43
N ILE A 79 9.51 -8.21 -12.25
CA ILE A 79 8.48 -8.28 -11.20
C ILE A 79 7.98 -6.88 -10.81
N VAL A 80 8.88 -5.90 -10.70
CA VAL A 80 8.51 -4.54 -10.30
C VAL A 80 7.73 -3.82 -11.41
N TYR A 81 8.13 -3.94 -12.67
CA TYR A 81 7.43 -3.25 -13.77
C TYR A 81 6.14 -3.94 -14.21
N SER A 82 6.08 -5.27 -14.13
CA SER A 82 4.98 -6.09 -14.64
C SER A 82 4.04 -6.61 -13.54
N GLY A 83 4.45 -6.55 -12.28
CA GLY A 83 3.77 -7.27 -11.20
C GLY A 83 2.53 -6.61 -10.61
N GLY A 84 2.20 -5.35 -10.96
CA GLY A 84 0.94 -4.74 -10.55
C GLY A 84 0.63 -4.88 -9.04
N ARG A 85 -0.48 -5.53 -8.68
CA ARG A 85 -0.86 -5.77 -7.28
C ARG A 85 -0.04 -6.89 -6.65
N ALA A 86 0.43 -7.87 -7.43
CA ALA A 86 1.31 -8.92 -6.92
C ALA A 86 2.62 -8.33 -6.35
N ALA A 87 3.18 -7.31 -7.00
CA ALA A 87 4.33 -6.59 -6.47
C ALA A 87 4.02 -5.86 -5.15
N VAL A 88 2.83 -5.26 -5.04
CA VAL A 88 2.41 -4.56 -3.81
C VAL A 88 2.21 -5.52 -2.63
N ALA A 89 1.70 -6.73 -2.87
CA ALA A 89 1.54 -7.74 -1.83
C ALA A 89 2.88 -8.12 -1.17
N GLU A 90 3.99 -8.06 -1.93
CA GLU A 90 5.35 -8.41 -1.48
C GLU A 90 6.27 -7.18 -1.38
N VAL A 91 5.70 -5.96 -1.27
CA VAL A 91 6.46 -4.70 -1.40
C VAL A 91 7.63 -4.61 -0.42
N SER A 92 7.48 -5.10 0.81
CA SER A 92 8.51 -5.03 1.85
C SER A 92 9.72 -5.89 1.49
N ARG A 93 9.48 -7.05 0.87
CA ARG A 93 10.53 -7.94 0.36
C ARG A 93 11.20 -7.34 -0.88
N LEU A 94 10.41 -6.83 -1.82
CA LEU A 94 10.90 -6.20 -3.05
C LEU A 94 11.73 -4.94 -2.76
N TYR A 95 11.31 -4.11 -1.82
CA TYR A 95 12.08 -2.94 -1.36
C TYR A 95 13.45 -3.35 -0.80
N LYS A 96 13.51 -4.39 0.03
CA LYS A 96 14.78 -4.89 0.59
C LYS A 96 15.72 -5.37 -0.51
N LEU A 97 15.21 -6.15 -1.48
CA LEU A 97 15.99 -6.64 -2.62
C LEU A 97 16.47 -5.49 -3.52
N ALA A 98 15.60 -4.53 -3.82
CA ALA A 98 15.96 -3.37 -4.64
C ALA A 98 17.08 -2.55 -3.97
N LYS A 99 16.98 -2.35 -2.66
CA LYS A 99 18.03 -1.68 -1.89
C LYS A 99 19.34 -2.47 -1.87
N GLU A 100 19.27 -3.78 -1.66
CA GLU A 100 20.43 -4.67 -1.68
C GLU A 100 21.13 -4.65 -3.05
N TYR A 101 20.36 -4.55 -4.13
CA TYR A 101 20.89 -4.49 -5.50
C TYR A 101 21.31 -3.09 -5.95
N GLY A 102 21.06 -2.05 -5.14
CA GLY A 102 21.37 -0.66 -5.48
C GLY A 102 20.47 -0.09 -6.59
N ARG A 103 19.22 -0.57 -6.69
CA ARG A 103 18.24 -0.20 -7.72
C ARG A 103 17.21 0.79 -7.18
N GLU A 104 17.63 2.03 -6.98
CA GLU A 104 16.76 3.14 -6.51
C GLU A 104 15.63 3.45 -7.49
N ASP A 105 15.84 3.23 -8.78
CA ASP A 105 14.83 3.32 -9.84
C ASP A 105 13.64 2.36 -9.62
N LEU A 106 13.93 1.15 -9.15
CA LEU A 106 12.89 0.18 -8.80
C LEU A 106 12.16 0.58 -7.52
N ILE A 107 12.84 1.22 -6.56
CA ILE A 107 12.21 1.73 -5.33
C ILE A 107 11.20 2.83 -5.68
N ALA A 108 11.55 3.77 -6.57
CA ALA A 108 10.62 4.80 -7.03
C ALA A 108 9.39 4.19 -7.73
N THR A 109 9.60 3.14 -8.53
CA THR A 109 8.50 2.41 -9.19
C THR A 109 7.60 1.70 -8.16
N LEU A 110 8.18 1.07 -7.14
CA LEU A 110 7.42 0.46 -6.04
C LEU A 110 6.61 1.50 -5.25
N GLN A 111 7.15 2.70 -5.00
CA GLN A 111 6.41 3.79 -4.35
C GLN A 111 5.18 4.21 -5.16
N TYR A 112 5.32 4.30 -6.48
CA TYR A 112 4.20 4.55 -7.39
C TYR A 112 3.15 3.45 -7.32
N LEU A 113 3.57 2.17 -7.40
CA LEU A 113 2.66 1.03 -7.30
C LEU A 113 1.94 0.98 -5.95
N TRP A 114 2.65 1.27 -4.86
CA TRP A 114 2.08 1.36 -3.52
C TRP A 114 1.00 2.43 -3.43
N THR A 115 1.23 3.61 -4.03
CA THR A 115 0.22 4.68 -4.07
C THR A 115 -1.02 4.27 -4.88
N LYS A 116 -0.82 3.48 -5.94
CA LYS A 116 -1.89 3.04 -6.84
C LYS A 116 -2.73 1.89 -6.27
N TYR A 117 -2.10 0.91 -5.64
CA TYR A 117 -2.75 -0.35 -5.25
C TYR A 117 -2.62 -0.70 -3.75
N GLY A 118 -1.70 -0.07 -3.02
CA GLY A 118 -1.42 -0.35 -1.62
C GLY A 118 -2.34 0.37 -0.64
N ILE A 119 -2.04 0.21 0.65
CA ILE A 119 -2.73 0.93 1.72
C ILE A 119 -2.28 2.38 1.70
N ARG A 120 -3.23 3.30 1.49
CA ARG A 120 -2.97 4.73 1.50
C ARG A 120 -2.96 5.24 2.93
N SER A 121 -1.79 5.18 3.57
CA SER A 121 -1.56 5.98 4.76
C SER A 121 -1.33 7.45 4.38
N PRO A 122 -1.88 8.42 5.11
CA PRO A 122 -1.60 9.83 4.88
C PRO A 122 -0.18 10.25 5.33
N VAL A 123 0.58 9.35 5.96
CA VAL A 123 1.92 9.65 6.48
C VAL A 123 2.99 8.89 5.70
N GLN A 124 3.86 9.66 5.04
CA GLN A 124 5.05 9.15 4.36
C GLN A 124 6.11 8.68 5.37
N CYS A 125 6.72 7.53 5.12
CA CYS A 125 7.85 7.07 5.92
C CYS A 125 9.12 7.87 5.56
N PRO A 126 9.80 8.49 6.53
CA PRO A 126 10.99 9.29 6.25
C PRO A 126 12.21 8.46 5.85
N LYS A 127 12.18 7.13 6.06
CA LYS A 127 13.29 6.23 5.74
C LYS A 127 13.21 5.65 4.32
N CYS A 128 12.02 5.28 3.86
CA CYS A 128 11.84 4.62 2.57
C CYS A 128 10.98 5.40 1.56
N GLY A 129 10.34 6.50 1.98
CA GLY A 129 9.53 7.35 1.09
C GLY A 129 8.14 6.80 0.75
N PHE A 130 7.73 5.65 1.29
CA PHE A 130 6.39 5.10 1.06
C PHE A 130 5.37 5.70 2.03
N ASN A 131 4.18 6.06 1.52
CA ASN A 131 2.97 6.42 2.28
C ASN A 131 2.41 5.21 3.03
N SER A 132 3.08 4.82 4.11
CA SER A 132 2.97 3.47 4.69
C SER A 132 3.18 3.42 6.20
N VAL A 133 3.28 4.57 6.88
CA VAL A 133 3.31 4.61 8.34
C VAL A 133 1.91 4.29 8.86
N MET A 134 1.78 3.37 9.79
CA MET A 134 0.50 2.88 10.32
C MET A 134 0.20 3.48 11.70
N PRO A 135 -1.02 3.29 12.25
CA PRO A 135 -1.42 3.88 13.53
C PRO A 135 -0.58 3.46 14.74
N ASP A 136 0.18 2.36 14.63
CA ASP A 136 1.19 1.92 15.59
C ASP A 136 2.55 2.64 15.42
N TYR A 137 2.59 3.67 14.56
CA TYR A 137 3.76 4.45 14.17
C TYR A 137 4.84 3.68 13.41
N SER A 138 4.56 2.45 12.96
CA SER A 138 5.50 1.64 12.20
C SER A 138 5.24 1.72 10.69
N CYS A 139 6.29 1.61 9.88
CA CYS A 139 6.20 1.56 8.43
C CYS A 139 6.02 0.12 7.95
N LEU A 140 4.93 -0.16 7.21
CA LEU A 140 4.68 -1.52 6.67
C LEU A 140 5.75 -1.99 5.68
N VAL A 141 6.40 -1.07 4.97
CA VAL A 141 7.36 -1.41 3.92
C VAL A 141 8.75 -1.71 4.50
N CYS A 142 9.29 -0.80 5.31
CA CYS A 142 10.68 -0.90 5.78
C CYS A 142 10.83 -1.20 7.29
N GLY A 143 9.73 -1.23 8.04
CA GLY A 143 9.73 -1.49 9.49
C GLY A 143 10.27 -0.35 10.35
N ALA A 144 10.53 0.83 9.80
CA ALA A 144 10.93 1.99 10.60
C ALA A 144 9.79 2.44 11.52
N VAL A 145 10.11 2.83 12.75
CA VAL A 145 9.17 3.43 13.70
C VAL A 145 9.41 4.94 13.74
N VAL A 146 8.34 5.73 13.64
CA VAL A 146 8.39 7.19 13.75
C VAL A 146 7.87 7.64 15.11
N THR A 147 8.19 8.88 15.50
CA THR A 147 7.65 9.49 16.72
C THR A 147 6.24 10.05 16.50
N GLU A 148 5.43 10.18 17.56
CA GLU A 148 4.15 10.90 17.47
C GLU A 148 4.34 12.33 16.97
N LYS A 149 5.43 13.02 17.37
CA LYS A 149 5.76 14.37 16.87
C LYS A 149 5.80 14.41 15.34
N TYR A 150 6.49 13.45 14.72
CA TYR A 150 6.56 13.33 13.26
C TYR A 150 5.16 13.16 12.63
N VAL A 151 4.30 12.34 13.22
CA VAL A 151 2.92 12.17 12.72
C VAL A 151 2.09 13.44 12.87
N ARG A 152 2.21 14.13 14.01
CA ARG A 152 1.55 15.42 14.23
C ARG A 152 1.95 16.44 13.17
N ASP A 153 3.24 16.55 12.90
CA ASP A 153 3.79 17.48 11.93
C ASP A 153 3.35 17.11 10.50
N ALA A 154 3.44 15.82 10.14
CA ALA A 154 3.06 15.32 8.81
C ALA A 154 1.55 15.46 8.51
N LEU A 155 0.71 15.43 9.54
CA LEU A 155 -0.75 15.54 9.40
C LEU A 155 -1.27 16.96 9.60
N ASP A 156 -0.41 17.95 9.85
CA ASP A 156 -0.82 19.31 10.20
C ASP A 156 -1.81 19.33 11.39
N PHE A 157 -1.46 18.58 12.44
CA PHE A 157 -2.34 18.30 13.56
C PHE A 157 -2.88 19.56 14.22
N THR A 158 -2.04 20.58 14.42
CA THR A 158 -2.43 21.82 15.10
C THR A 158 -3.59 22.52 14.38
N ASN A 159 -3.52 22.67 13.07
CA ASN A 159 -4.59 23.31 12.30
C ASN A 159 -5.85 22.45 12.29
N LYS A 160 -5.71 21.14 12.11
CA LYS A 160 -6.86 20.22 12.13
C LYS A 160 -7.55 20.17 13.49
N LEU A 161 -6.79 20.22 14.59
CA LEU A 161 -7.32 20.28 15.95
C LEU A 161 -8.11 21.57 16.15
N ASN A 162 -7.56 22.72 15.74
CA ASN A 162 -8.27 24.00 15.81
C ASN A 162 -9.59 23.99 15.04
N SER A 163 -9.61 23.39 13.85
CA SER A 163 -10.85 23.21 13.09
C SER A 163 -11.84 22.30 13.82
N PHE A 164 -11.37 21.15 14.34
CA PHE A 164 -12.21 20.23 15.11
C PHE A 164 -12.80 20.90 16.35
N VAL A 165 -12.02 21.66 17.11
CA VAL A 165 -12.49 22.42 18.28
C VAL A 165 -13.66 23.33 17.90
N LYS A 166 -13.56 24.06 16.79
CA LYS A 166 -14.58 25.01 16.33
C LYS A 166 -15.84 24.35 15.77
N THR A 167 -15.74 23.16 15.17
CA THR A 167 -16.87 22.56 14.44
C THR A 167 -17.52 21.38 15.16
N ALA A 168 -16.80 20.68 16.03
CA ALA A 168 -17.32 19.51 16.73
C ALA A 168 -18.38 19.91 17.77
N SER A 169 -19.29 19.00 18.10
CA SER A 169 -20.26 19.20 19.18
C SER A 169 -19.59 19.20 20.56
N VAL A 170 -20.24 19.83 21.55
CA VAL A 170 -19.77 19.80 22.94
C VAL A 170 -19.59 18.37 23.47
N GLY A 171 -20.45 17.43 23.03
CA GLY A 171 -20.34 16.02 23.40
C GLY A 171 -19.06 15.36 22.86
N GLU A 172 -18.70 15.63 21.61
CA GLU A 172 -17.46 15.12 21.00
C GLU A 172 -16.21 15.71 21.65
N LEU A 173 -16.23 17.00 21.96
CA LEU A 173 -15.13 17.69 22.65
C LEU A 173 -14.92 17.11 24.06
N ARG A 174 -15.99 16.91 24.83
CA ARG A 174 -15.93 16.28 26.15
C ARG A 174 -15.34 14.87 26.08
N LEU A 175 -15.75 14.08 25.10
CA LEU A 175 -15.24 12.73 24.91
C LEU A 175 -13.74 12.72 24.58
N ALA A 176 -13.24 13.67 23.79
CA ALA A 176 -11.82 13.81 23.51
C ALA A 176 -11.01 14.11 24.79
N VAL A 177 -11.49 15.03 25.63
CA VAL A 177 -10.87 15.37 26.92
C VAL A 177 -10.90 14.19 27.89
N GLU A 178 -12.06 13.53 28.05
CA GLU A 178 -12.23 12.38 28.95
C GLU A 178 -11.27 11.24 28.62
N ARG A 179 -11.04 10.98 27.32
CA ARG A 179 -10.14 9.91 26.86
C ARG A 179 -8.68 10.36 26.75
N GLY A 180 -8.41 11.66 26.72
CA GLY A 180 -7.06 12.22 26.60
C GLY A 180 -6.41 12.05 25.23
N TYR A 181 -7.17 11.73 24.19
CA TYR A 181 -6.66 11.59 22.82
C TYR A 181 -7.72 11.90 21.78
N VAL A 182 -7.28 12.04 20.54
CA VAL A 182 -8.14 12.15 19.35
C VAL A 182 -7.64 11.22 18.25
N LEU A 183 -8.49 10.97 17.25
CA LEU A 183 -8.12 10.25 16.04
C LEU A 183 -7.81 11.25 14.93
N VAL A 184 -6.68 11.08 14.25
CA VAL A 184 -6.20 12.02 13.23
C VAL A 184 -6.01 11.29 11.91
N GLY A 185 -6.63 11.78 10.85
CA GLY A 185 -6.52 11.22 9.51
C GLY A 185 -6.08 12.25 8.47
N GLU A 186 -6.18 11.86 7.21
CA GLU A 186 -5.99 12.75 6.06
C GLU A 186 -6.95 13.95 6.13
N ASP A 187 -8.22 13.66 6.38
CA ASP A 187 -9.32 14.62 6.27
C ASP A 187 -9.56 15.47 7.52
N GLY A 188 -9.01 15.10 8.68
CA GLY A 188 -9.28 15.85 9.91
C GLY A 188 -8.93 15.15 11.22
N VAL A 189 -9.40 15.78 12.30
CA VAL A 189 -9.37 15.26 13.67
C VAL A 189 -10.79 14.83 14.06
N TYR A 190 -10.89 13.71 14.77
CA TYR A 190 -12.15 13.10 15.17
C TYR A 190 -12.12 12.67 16.62
N HIS A 191 -13.30 12.56 17.22
CA HIS A 191 -13.44 12.05 18.58
C HIS A 191 -13.01 10.56 18.69
N PRO A 192 -12.59 10.10 19.89
CA PRO A 192 -12.09 8.73 20.12
C PRO A 192 -12.93 7.55 19.64
N LEU A 193 -14.25 7.75 19.53
CA LEU A 193 -15.20 6.70 19.15
C LEU A 193 -15.67 6.81 17.69
N TYR A 194 -15.05 7.73 16.93
CA TYR A 194 -15.40 7.94 15.53
C TYR A 194 -15.16 6.67 14.71
N ARG A 195 -16.13 6.34 13.86
CA ARG A 195 -16.05 5.22 12.92
C ARG A 195 -16.19 5.77 11.51
N PRO A 196 -15.13 5.71 10.68
CA PRO A 196 -15.20 6.21 9.33
C PRO A 196 -16.14 5.35 8.48
N SER A 197 -16.88 5.98 7.58
CA SER A 197 -17.81 5.29 6.67
C SER A 197 -17.09 4.49 5.58
N LYS A 198 -15.82 4.81 5.32
CA LYS A 198 -14.91 4.12 4.41
C LYS A 198 -13.65 3.71 5.16
N PRO A 199 -12.93 2.65 4.73
CA PRO A 199 -11.64 2.32 5.32
C PRO A 199 -10.67 3.51 5.21
N SER A 200 -10.27 4.05 6.35
CA SER A 200 -9.29 5.13 6.46
C SER A 200 -8.27 4.82 7.55
N VAL A 201 -7.04 5.30 7.36
CA VAL A 201 -5.98 5.17 8.35
C VAL A 201 -6.07 6.35 9.31
N LEU A 202 -6.37 6.07 10.58
CA LEU A 202 -6.48 7.06 11.65
C LEU A 202 -5.44 6.79 12.73
N PHE A 203 -4.72 7.84 13.11
CA PHE A 203 -3.69 7.82 14.14
C PHE A 203 -4.28 8.27 15.47
N GLN A 204 -4.03 7.52 16.53
CA GLN A 204 -4.35 7.95 17.88
C GLN A 204 -3.27 8.91 18.36
N VAL A 205 -3.61 10.19 18.51
CA VAL A 205 -2.70 11.25 18.99
C VAL A 205 -3.17 11.71 20.36
N TYR A 206 -2.26 11.66 21.33
CA TYR A 206 -2.56 12.10 22.69
C TYR A 206 -2.59 13.62 22.77
N LEU A 207 -3.57 14.12 23.53
CA LEU A 207 -3.72 15.55 23.78
C LEU A 207 -2.71 16.00 24.82
N LYS A 208 -2.04 17.11 24.54
CA LYS A 208 -1.17 17.80 25.49
C LYS A 208 -2.00 18.72 26.40
N SER A 209 -1.42 19.15 27.51
CA SER A 209 -2.13 19.97 28.51
C SER A 209 -2.69 21.28 27.95
N ASP A 210 -1.97 21.94 27.06
CA ASP A 210 -2.39 23.15 26.34
C ASP A 210 -3.54 22.88 25.36
N GLU A 211 -3.52 21.74 24.67
CA GLU A 211 -4.58 21.32 23.76
C GLU A 211 -5.86 20.92 24.51
N VAL A 212 -5.72 20.30 25.68
CA VAL A 212 -6.85 20.03 26.59
C VAL A 212 -7.45 21.35 27.07
N ALA A 213 -6.62 22.31 27.50
CA ALA A 213 -7.10 23.62 27.94
C ALA A 213 -7.88 24.34 26.83
N LEU A 214 -7.36 24.34 25.60
CA LEU A 214 -8.04 24.89 24.43
C LEU A 214 -9.44 24.28 24.24
N ILE A 215 -9.58 22.96 24.36
CA ILE A 215 -10.87 22.27 24.21
C ILE A 215 -11.83 22.65 25.35
N VAL A 216 -11.33 22.71 26.59
CA VAL A 216 -12.14 23.04 27.77
C VAL A 216 -12.66 24.48 27.69
N GLU A 217 -11.82 25.44 27.33
CA GLU A 217 -12.22 26.84 27.14
C GLU A 217 -13.34 26.97 26.10
N GLU A 218 -13.26 26.24 24.98
CA GLU A 218 -14.30 26.24 23.96
C GLU A 218 -15.62 25.63 24.47
N ILE A 219 -15.57 24.56 25.27
CA ILE A 219 -16.76 23.95 25.88
C ILE A 219 -17.45 24.95 26.83
N GLU A 220 -16.67 25.63 27.67
CA GLU A 220 -17.18 26.62 28.62
C GLU A 220 -17.79 27.82 27.91
N GLY A 221 -17.12 28.33 26.87
CA GLY A 221 -17.62 29.44 26.04
C GLY A 221 -18.97 29.15 25.37
N ARG A 222 -19.21 27.91 24.97
CA ARG A 222 -20.51 27.48 24.39
C ARG A 222 -21.61 27.21 25.42
N SER A 223 -21.22 27.05 26.68
CA SER A 223 -22.16 26.74 27.77
C SER A 223 -22.71 28.02 28.44
N GLN A 224 -22.15 29.19 28.13
CA GLN A 224 -22.70 30.47 28.58
C GLN A 224 -23.90 30.87 27.69
N PRO A 225 -25.06 31.22 28.28
CA PRO A 225 -26.17 31.75 27.50
C PRO A 225 -25.82 33.14 26.94
N ILE A 226 -26.19 33.37 25.68
CA ILE A 226 -26.29 34.71 25.09
C ILE A 226 -27.44 35.46 25.78
#